data_AF-A0A956AE33-F1
#
_entry.id   AF-A0A956AE33-F1
#
_cell.length_a   1.000
_cell.length_b   1.000
_cell.length_c   1.000
_cell.angle_alpha   90.00
_cell.angle_beta   90.00
_cell.angle_gamma   90.00
#
_symmetry.space_group_name_H-M   'P 1'
#
loop_
_entity.id
_entity.type
_entity.pdbx_description
1 polymer ?
#
loop_
_entity_poly.entity_id
_entity_poly.type
_entity_poly.pdbx_seq_one_letter_code
_entity_poly.pdbx_strand_id
1 'polypeptide(L)'
;MREIIATTLSVALLLAVACSSRSTTHADLATDQTSTSDGTVEADLPLDQSLGDSPLDTTALDASVPSDDLTSEGDLGDTLPATVESICTQLAQATCAAIPTCCQGITLRYATVEACVSGFEAECLTRSTKEAAALQSGSAVVDLEKLEQCVALTAQAANACHLVSNLEQKTICAGIFVAVAGPGEVCPGDISGMWCAAGKGVCFPEPSGTSCKLWSGDQVACSNGPCSPELLCITSSDSQTPSVCDAPRETNEPCVADVHCASGLACFDNVCQPGLNQGVSCKSSFKCGSGLTCDPADEVCAPRLGLDAACVSPTQCESGLSCYGVQIGQVCGPGEPGDGKDDSSLPTLFEPCTDLCQLGLRCQIGPIPGRCIPDLCNALAPPPT
;
A
#
# COMPACT_ATOMS: atom_id res chain seq x y z
N MET A 1 -21.22 -13.16 -19.37
CA MET A 1 -20.67 -12.28 -18.31
C MET A 1 -19.43 -12.96 -17.77
N ARG A 2 -18.25 -12.49 -18.17
CA ARG A 2 -16.97 -13.01 -17.69
C ARG A 2 -16.48 -12.02 -16.63
N GLU A 3 -16.30 -12.50 -15.41
CA GLU A 3 -15.70 -11.75 -14.31
C GLU A 3 -14.23 -11.47 -14.62
N ILE A 4 -13.84 -10.19 -14.58
CA ILE A 4 -12.45 -9.75 -14.60
C ILE A 4 -12.12 -9.43 -13.14
N ILE A 5 -11.33 -10.29 -12.50
CA ILE A 5 -10.74 -10.04 -11.19
C ILE A 5 -9.56 -9.11 -11.42
N ALA A 6 -9.72 -7.83 -11.12
CA ALA A 6 -8.63 -6.86 -11.08
C ALA A 6 -7.91 -6.99 -9.73
N THR A 7 -6.75 -7.65 -9.72
CA THR A 7 -5.81 -7.59 -8.59
C THR A 7 -5.21 -6.19 -8.51
N THR A 8 -5.73 -5.37 -7.59
CA THR A 8 -5.14 -4.09 -7.20
C THR A 8 -3.85 -4.34 -6.42
N LEU A 9 -2.71 -4.10 -7.06
CA LEU A 9 -1.41 -3.97 -6.41
C LEU A 9 -1.33 -2.53 -5.89
N SER A 10 -1.72 -2.30 -4.65
CA SER A 10 -1.50 -1.02 -3.97
C SER A 10 -0.08 -0.96 -3.44
N VAL A 11 0.54 0.21 -3.53
CA VAL A 11 1.86 0.53 -2.98
C VAL A 11 1.84 0.27 -1.48
N ALA A 12 2.40 -0.88 -1.09
CA ALA A 12 2.79 -1.21 0.26
C ALA A 12 4.29 -1.45 0.23
N LEU A 13 5.03 -0.37 0.46
CA LEU A 13 6.45 -0.43 0.72
C LEU A 13 6.58 -0.92 2.17
N LEU A 14 7.40 -1.95 2.40
CA LEU A 14 7.75 -2.58 3.69
C LEU A 14 6.66 -3.46 4.37
N LEU A 15 7.06 -4.73 4.55
CA LEU A 15 6.47 -5.80 5.38
C LEU A 15 5.33 -6.66 4.80
N ALA A 16 5.67 -7.51 3.80
CA ALA A 16 4.97 -8.78 3.58
C ALA A 16 5.86 -9.80 2.83
N VAL A 17 6.55 -10.70 3.54
CA VAL A 17 7.30 -11.82 2.94
C VAL A 17 6.42 -13.07 2.87
N ALA A 18 6.27 -13.61 1.66
CA ALA A 18 6.21 -15.06 1.43
C ALA A 18 6.79 -15.35 0.03
N CYS A 19 7.87 -16.14 -0.04
CA CYS A 19 8.38 -16.65 -1.31
C CYS A 19 8.69 -18.15 -1.24
N SER A 20 8.18 -18.85 -2.25
CA SER A 20 8.25 -20.28 -2.50
C SER A 20 9.66 -20.85 -2.51
N SER A 21 9.82 -22.02 -1.90
CA SER A 21 11.01 -22.86 -1.97
C SER A 21 11.14 -23.52 -3.35
N ARG A 22 12.14 -23.11 -4.13
CA ARG A 22 12.60 -23.86 -5.32
C ARG A 22 13.85 -24.65 -4.95
N SER A 23 13.67 -25.96 -4.78
CA SER A 23 14.75 -26.91 -4.55
C SER A 23 15.59 -27.08 -5.83
N THR A 24 16.87 -26.74 -5.74
CA THR A 24 17.88 -27.10 -6.73
C THR A 24 18.35 -28.54 -6.49
N THR A 25 18.21 -29.38 -7.50
CA THR A 25 18.99 -30.63 -7.60
C THR A 25 19.80 -30.58 -8.89
N HIS A 26 21.12 -30.69 -8.72
CA HIS A 26 22.09 -30.99 -9.77
C HIS A 26 21.93 -32.46 -10.21
N ALA A 27 21.85 -32.69 -11.52
CA ALA A 27 22.42 -33.88 -12.15
C ALA A 27 22.61 -33.62 -13.65
N ASP A 28 23.85 -33.77 -14.10
CA ASP A 28 24.28 -33.84 -15.49
C ASP A 28 23.59 -34.98 -16.27
N LEU A 29 23.27 -34.75 -17.55
CA LEU A 29 23.72 -35.61 -18.65
C LEU A 29 23.46 -34.93 -20.01
N ALA A 30 24.47 -34.97 -20.87
CA ALA A 30 24.47 -34.55 -22.27
C ALA A 30 23.49 -35.37 -23.14
N THR A 31 23.01 -34.79 -24.25
CA THR A 31 23.31 -35.17 -25.64
C THR A 31 22.34 -34.47 -26.61
N ASP A 32 22.91 -33.66 -27.50
CA ASP A 32 22.65 -33.53 -28.95
C ASP A 32 21.22 -33.74 -29.51
N GLN A 33 20.64 -32.72 -30.15
CA GLN A 33 20.30 -32.76 -31.59
C GLN A 33 19.73 -31.43 -32.11
N THR A 34 20.43 -30.93 -33.13
CA THR A 34 19.98 -30.20 -34.32
C THR A 34 18.49 -30.32 -34.70
N SER A 35 17.83 -29.18 -34.95
CA SER A 35 17.02 -29.01 -36.18
C SER A 35 16.69 -27.54 -36.46
N THR A 36 17.06 -27.14 -37.67
CA THR A 36 16.70 -25.94 -38.45
C THR A 36 15.23 -25.91 -38.87
N SER A 37 14.66 -24.70 -38.98
CA SER A 37 13.78 -24.19 -40.07
C SER A 37 13.09 -22.92 -39.56
N ASP A 38 13.43 -21.70 -39.99
CA ASP A 38 13.24 -21.09 -41.32
C ASP A 38 11.74 -20.88 -41.65
N GLY A 39 11.34 -19.63 -41.89
CA GLY A 39 9.94 -19.24 -42.06
C GLY A 39 9.67 -17.74 -42.04
N THR A 40 10.32 -17.01 -42.95
CA THR A 40 9.89 -15.70 -43.47
C THR A 40 8.55 -15.81 -44.18
N VAL A 41 7.60 -14.90 -43.90
CA VAL A 41 6.58 -14.48 -44.88
C VAL A 41 6.25 -13.00 -44.68
N GLU A 42 6.65 -12.21 -45.66
CA GLU A 42 6.18 -10.85 -45.95
C GLU A 42 4.71 -10.87 -46.40
N ALA A 43 3.94 -9.87 -45.99
CA ALA A 43 2.77 -9.42 -46.75
C ALA A 43 2.51 -7.94 -46.48
N ASP A 44 3.13 -7.11 -47.32
CA ASP A 44 2.62 -5.82 -47.77
C ASP A 44 1.15 -5.91 -48.21
N LEU A 45 0.40 -4.81 -48.04
CA LEU A 45 -0.51 -4.19 -49.01
C LEU A 45 -1.18 -2.93 -48.38
N PRO A 46 -1.70 -1.97 -49.18
CA PRO A 46 -1.37 -0.56 -49.03
C PRO A 46 -2.58 0.36 -48.80
N LEU A 47 -2.25 1.64 -48.56
CA LEU A 47 -2.98 2.89 -48.85
C LEU A 47 -4.50 2.84 -49.07
N ASP A 48 -5.25 3.63 -48.30
CA ASP A 48 -6.08 4.66 -48.94
C ASP A 48 -6.27 5.92 -48.07
N GLN A 49 -6.39 7.00 -48.81
CA GLN A 49 -6.41 8.43 -48.55
C GLN A 49 -7.69 8.85 -47.81
N SER A 50 -7.63 9.97 -47.08
CA SER A 50 -8.45 11.13 -47.48
C SER A 50 -8.03 12.37 -46.71
N LEU A 51 -7.51 13.32 -47.47
CA LEU A 51 -7.41 14.73 -47.16
C LEU A 51 -8.81 15.33 -46.96
N GLY A 52 -8.89 16.29 -46.05
CA GLY A 52 -10.09 17.07 -45.77
C GLY A 52 -9.71 18.41 -45.17
N ASP A 53 -9.02 19.22 -45.95
CA ASP A 53 -8.88 20.66 -45.72
C ASP A 53 -10.25 21.35 -45.77
N SER A 54 -10.56 22.17 -44.76
CA SER A 54 -11.35 23.38 -44.97
C SER A 54 -11.05 24.43 -43.90
N PRO A 55 -11.10 25.72 -44.27
CA PRO A 55 -10.43 26.80 -43.57
C PRO A 55 -11.36 27.62 -42.67
N LEU A 56 -10.72 28.35 -41.75
CA LEU A 56 -11.05 29.69 -41.25
C LEU A 56 -12.53 29.99 -40.90
N ASP A 57 -12.79 30.16 -39.60
CA ASP A 57 -13.46 31.39 -39.19
C ASP A 57 -12.88 31.93 -37.88
N THR A 58 -12.35 33.14 -37.99
CA THR A 58 -11.75 33.95 -36.95
C THR A 58 -12.79 34.92 -36.42
N THR A 59 -13.22 34.75 -35.17
CA THR A 59 -13.79 35.86 -34.39
C THR A 59 -13.06 35.98 -33.07
N ALA A 60 -12.25 37.03 -33.01
CA ALA A 60 -11.57 37.53 -31.85
C ALA A 60 -12.59 37.93 -30.76
N LEU A 61 -12.41 37.39 -29.55
CA LEU A 61 -12.88 38.01 -28.33
C LEU A 61 -11.66 38.19 -27.42
N ASP A 62 -11.36 39.48 -27.27
CA ASP A 62 -10.33 40.08 -26.47
C ASP A 62 -10.60 39.78 -24.99
N ALA A 63 -9.76 38.95 -24.38
CA ALA A 63 -9.68 38.79 -22.94
C ALA A 63 -8.20 38.78 -22.58
N SER A 64 -7.71 39.95 -22.19
CA SER A 64 -6.37 40.14 -21.63
C SER A 64 -6.29 39.36 -20.30
N VAL A 65 -5.82 38.11 -20.37
CA VAL A 65 -5.39 37.33 -19.22
C VAL A 65 -3.90 37.61 -19.02
N PRO A 66 -3.43 37.93 -17.79
CA PRO A 66 -2.00 38.05 -17.52
C PRO A 66 -1.37 36.67 -17.72
N SER A 67 -0.51 36.55 -18.71
CA SER A 67 0.43 35.43 -18.81
C SER A 67 1.45 35.60 -17.68
N ASP A 68 1.13 35.09 -16.50
CA ASP A 68 2.13 34.88 -15.46
C ASP A 68 3.08 33.77 -15.95
N ASP A 69 4.28 34.24 -16.24
CA ASP A 69 5.45 33.53 -16.72
C ASP A 69 5.85 32.45 -15.70
N LEU A 70 5.32 31.23 -15.86
CA LEU A 70 5.69 30.04 -15.09
C LEU A 70 6.88 29.29 -15.71
N THR A 71 7.87 30.01 -16.23
CA THR A 71 9.22 29.46 -16.44
C THR A 71 10.09 29.80 -15.25
N SER A 72 9.78 29.20 -14.10
CA SER A 72 10.78 29.05 -13.05
C SER A 72 11.64 27.85 -13.43
N GLU A 73 12.62 28.10 -14.29
CA GLU A 73 13.79 27.23 -14.43
C GLU A 73 14.57 27.31 -13.12
N GLY A 74 14.07 26.61 -12.10
CA GLY A 74 14.77 26.40 -10.85
C GLY A 74 16.09 25.72 -11.18
N ASP A 75 17.18 26.39 -10.83
CA ASP A 75 18.55 25.90 -10.81
C ASP A 75 18.58 24.53 -10.11
N LEU A 76 18.50 23.46 -10.90
CA LEU A 76 18.66 22.07 -10.48
C LEU A 76 20.14 21.85 -10.16
N GLY A 77 20.60 22.47 -9.06
CA GLY A 77 21.96 22.31 -8.57
C GLY A 77 22.29 20.82 -8.42
N ASP A 78 23.50 20.46 -8.87
CA ASP A 78 24.13 19.12 -9.00
C ASP A 78 23.84 18.15 -7.85
N THR A 79 22.58 17.75 -7.71
CA THR A 79 22.11 16.69 -6.85
C THR A 79 22.03 15.47 -7.74
N LEU A 80 22.95 14.53 -7.51
CA LEU A 80 22.93 13.23 -8.19
C LEU A 80 21.49 12.70 -8.19
N PRO A 81 20.97 12.23 -9.34
CA PRO A 81 19.60 11.74 -9.42
C PRO A 81 19.43 10.61 -8.40
N ALA A 82 18.44 10.75 -7.51
CA ALA A 82 18.14 9.70 -6.54
C ALA A 82 17.72 8.45 -7.31
N THR A 83 18.55 7.40 -7.23
CA THR A 83 18.23 6.09 -7.79
C THR A 83 17.42 5.28 -6.78
N VAL A 84 16.73 4.22 -7.24
CA VAL A 84 16.02 3.30 -6.33
C VAL A 84 16.99 2.66 -5.34
N GLU A 85 18.21 2.33 -5.76
CA GLU A 85 19.27 1.81 -4.90
C GLU A 85 19.61 2.79 -3.78
N SER A 86 19.77 4.08 -4.10
CA SER A 86 20.03 5.12 -3.09
C SER A 86 18.87 5.28 -2.11
N ILE A 87 17.62 5.26 -2.61
CA ILE A 87 16.41 5.34 -1.77
C ILE A 87 16.31 4.14 -0.84
N CYS A 88 16.45 2.92 -1.38
CA CYS A 88 16.43 1.68 -0.63
C CYS A 88 17.54 1.65 0.42
N THR A 89 18.74 2.13 0.09
CA THR A 89 19.87 2.24 1.02
C THR A 89 19.55 3.19 2.17
N GLN A 90 19.00 4.38 1.90
CA GLN A 90 18.66 5.36 2.94
C GLN A 90 17.59 4.84 3.90
N LEU A 91 16.52 4.23 3.36
CA LEU A 91 15.46 3.63 4.17
C LEU A 91 15.98 2.43 5.00
N ALA A 92 16.83 1.59 4.39
CA ALA A 92 17.46 0.47 5.08
C ALA A 92 18.39 0.95 6.21
N GLN A 93 19.20 1.97 5.97
CA GLN A 93 20.05 2.58 7.01
C GLN A 93 19.22 3.16 8.15
N ALA A 94 18.17 3.93 7.85
CA ALA A 94 17.27 4.51 8.85
C ALA A 94 16.61 3.42 9.72
N THR A 95 16.18 2.32 9.10
CA THR A 95 15.55 1.19 9.80
C THR A 95 16.56 0.40 10.63
N CYS A 96 17.71 0.03 10.05
CA CYS A 96 18.68 -0.86 10.68
C CYS A 96 19.57 -0.17 11.73
N ALA A 97 19.71 1.16 11.70
CA ALA A 97 20.58 1.89 12.63
C ALA A 97 20.21 1.68 14.11
N ALA A 98 18.92 1.43 14.41
CA ALA A 98 18.45 1.25 15.77
C ALA A 98 18.66 -0.18 16.32
N ILE A 99 19.05 -1.15 15.48
CA ILE A 99 19.22 -2.56 15.88
C ILE A 99 20.13 -2.75 17.09
N PRO A 100 21.35 -2.17 17.14
CA PRO A 100 22.25 -2.40 18.26
C PRO A 100 21.71 -1.89 19.59
N THR A 101 20.77 -0.93 19.55
CA THR A 101 20.14 -0.33 20.73
C THR A 101 18.87 -1.09 21.11
N CYS A 102 17.98 -1.31 20.14
CA CYS A 102 16.66 -1.93 20.37
C CYS A 102 16.75 -3.44 20.58
N CYS A 103 17.70 -4.14 19.94
CA CYS A 103 17.67 -5.59 19.82
C CYS A 103 18.73 -6.33 20.64
N GLN A 104 19.25 -5.71 21.70
CA GLN A 104 20.30 -6.32 22.52
C GLN A 104 19.84 -7.64 23.14
N GLY A 105 20.63 -8.70 22.96
CA GLY A 105 20.34 -10.03 23.51
C GLY A 105 19.34 -10.86 22.71
N ILE A 106 18.90 -10.38 21.54
CA ILE A 106 17.99 -11.10 20.65
C ILE A 106 18.79 -11.69 19.48
N THR A 107 18.46 -12.92 19.11
CA THR A 107 19.02 -13.52 17.88
C THR A 107 18.24 -12.99 16.68
N LEU A 108 18.94 -12.25 15.81
CA LEU A 108 18.37 -11.63 14.62
C LEU A 108 18.73 -12.44 13.36
N ARG A 109 17.91 -12.30 12.32
CA ARG A 109 18.12 -12.75 10.93
C ARG A 109 19.43 -12.23 10.40
N TYR A 110 19.77 -10.99 10.76
CA TYR A 110 20.99 -10.32 10.39
C TYR A 110 21.87 -10.13 11.61
N ALA A 111 23.05 -10.75 11.60
CA ALA A 111 23.98 -10.70 12.72
C ALA A 111 24.62 -9.32 12.94
N THR A 112 24.58 -8.44 11.92
CA THR A 112 25.16 -7.10 11.97
C THR A 112 24.25 -6.08 11.28
N VAL A 113 24.48 -4.80 11.56
CA VAL A 113 23.76 -3.69 10.90
C VAL A 113 23.99 -3.72 9.39
N GLU A 114 25.21 -4.04 8.95
CA GLU A 114 25.55 -4.13 7.52
C GLU A 114 24.78 -5.26 6.83
N ALA A 115 24.65 -6.42 7.47
CA ALA A 115 23.85 -7.53 6.96
C ALA A 115 22.37 -7.16 6.89
N CYS A 116 21.87 -6.38 7.85
CA CYS A 116 20.50 -5.87 7.83
C CYS A 116 20.27 -4.92 6.67
N VAL A 117 21.16 -3.93 6.50
CA VAL A 117 21.05 -2.94 5.42
C VAL A 117 21.03 -3.65 4.07
N SER A 118 21.98 -4.57 3.85
CA SER A 118 22.05 -5.33 2.60
C SER A 118 20.79 -6.19 2.34
N GLY A 119 20.23 -6.81 3.39
CA GLY A 119 19.01 -7.60 3.27
C GLY A 119 17.78 -6.75 2.93
N PHE A 120 17.58 -5.64 3.63
CA PHE A 120 16.50 -4.69 3.35
C PHE A 120 16.64 -4.05 1.98
N GLU A 121 17.84 -3.67 1.59
CA GLU A 121 18.12 -3.08 0.28
C GLU A 121 17.73 -4.06 -0.84
N ALA A 122 18.14 -5.34 -0.74
CA ALA A 122 17.80 -6.36 -1.72
C ALA A 122 16.28 -6.60 -1.82
N GLU A 123 15.57 -6.65 -0.69
CA GLU A 123 14.11 -6.81 -0.67
C GLU A 123 13.39 -5.58 -1.26
N CYS A 124 13.86 -4.38 -0.93
CA CYS A 124 13.36 -3.12 -1.47
C CYS A 124 13.56 -3.06 -2.99
N LEU A 125 14.76 -3.36 -3.49
CA LEU A 125 15.06 -3.39 -4.92
C LEU A 125 14.21 -4.40 -5.70
N THR A 126 13.96 -5.57 -5.11
CA THR A 126 13.12 -6.61 -5.72
C THR A 126 11.68 -6.12 -5.93
N ARG A 127 11.16 -5.31 -5.01
CA ARG A 127 9.79 -4.77 -5.08
C ARG A 127 9.70 -3.54 -5.95
N SER A 128 10.71 -2.69 -5.87
CA SER A 128 10.77 -1.42 -6.59
C SER A 128 11.26 -1.56 -8.04
N THR A 129 11.10 -2.74 -8.66
CA THR A 129 11.56 -2.99 -10.03
C THR A 129 10.82 -2.16 -11.06
N LYS A 130 9.53 -1.90 -10.84
CA LYS A 130 8.71 -1.05 -11.71
C LYS A 130 9.11 0.42 -11.61
N GLU A 131 9.32 0.89 -10.38
CA GLU A 131 9.78 2.23 -10.04
C GLU A 131 11.19 2.45 -10.60
N ALA A 132 12.07 1.46 -10.47
CA ALA A 132 13.43 1.51 -11.02
C ALA A 132 13.41 1.62 -12.54
N ALA A 133 12.59 0.79 -13.22
CA ALA A 133 12.41 0.88 -14.66
C ALA A 133 11.88 2.27 -15.07
N ALA A 134 10.89 2.80 -14.33
CA ALA A 134 10.32 4.12 -14.61
C ALA A 134 11.31 5.27 -14.42
N LEU A 135 12.13 5.25 -13.36
CA LEU A 135 13.20 6.22 -13.17
C LEU A 135 14.26 6.12 -14.29
N GLN A 136 14.66 4.90 -14.66
CA GLN A 136 15.64 4.68 -15.73
C GLN A 136 15.14 5.16 -17.10
N SER A 137 13.85 5.01 -17.40
CA SER A 137 13.25 5.54 -18.62
C SER A 137 12.93 7.03 -18.56
N GLY A 138 13.20 7.72 -17.44
CA GLY A 138 12.85 9.13 -17.24
C GLY A 138 11.34 9.37 -17.15
N SER A 139 10.57 8.32 -16.92
CA SER A 139 9.11 8.32 -16.91
C SER A 139 8.53 8.44 -15.49
N ALA A 140 9.41 8.44 -14.49
CA ALA A 140 9.13 8.87 -13.13
C ALA A 140 10.28 9.77 -12.64
N VAL A 141 9.99 10.56 -11.63
CA VAL A 141 10.96 11.34 -10.85
C VAL A 141 10.80 11.01 -9.37
N VAL A 142 11.83 11.34 -8.59
CA VAL A 142 11.81 11.20 -7.13
C VAL A 142 11.45 12.54 -6.52
N ASP A 143 10.42 12.56 -5.69
CA ASP A 143 10.15 13.69 -4.80
C ASP A 143 11.09 13.60 -3.58
N LEU A 144 12.16 14.40 -3.62
CA LEU A 144 13.20 14.40 -2.58
C LEU A 144 12.67 14.87 -1.23
N GLU A 145 11.73 15.83 -1.21
CA GLU A 145 11.15 16.32 0.04
C GLU A 145 10.34 15.20 0.73
N LYS A 146 9.54 14.45 -0.04
CA LYS A 146 8.82 13.28 0.46
C LYS A 146 9.76 12.16 0.90
N LEU A 147 10.84 11.93 0.18
CA LEU A 147 11.86 10.97 0.58
C LEU A 147 12.47 11.35 1.93
N GLU A 148 12.88 12.61 2.11
CA GLU A 148 13.44 13.10 3.37
C GLU A 148 12.45 12.96 4.54
N GLN A 149 11.18 13.33 4.33
CA GLN A 149 10.11 13.17 5.32
C GLN A 149 9.92 11.70 5.71
N CYS A 150 9.92 10.79 4.72
CA CYS A 150 9.78 9.35 4.96
C CYS A 150 10.98 8.75 5.70
N VAL A 151 12.21 9.14 5.33
CA VAL A 151 13.45 8.71 6.00
C VAL A 151 13.46 9.21 7.45
N ALA A 152 13.06 10.46 7.70
CA ALA A 152 12.97 11.03 9.03
C ALA A 152 11.94 10.31 9.91
N LEU A 153 10.75 10.04 9.37
CA LEU A 153 9.71 9.26 10.05
C LEU A 153 10.20 7.84 10.39
N THR A 154 10.86 7.18 9.43
CA THR A 154 11.41 5.83 9.61
C THR A 154 12.47 5.82 10.70
N ALA A 155 13.40 6.78 10.69
CA ALA A 155 14.41 6.92 11.73
C ALA A 155 13.80 7.22 13.10
N GLN A 156 12.75 8.06 13.17
CA GLN A 156 12.03 8.36 14.40
C GLN A 156 11.37 7.11 14.99
N ALA A 157 10.63 6.35 14.17
CA ALA A 157 10.01 5.09 14.59
C ALA A 157 11.07 4.09 15.07
N ALA A 158 12.15 3.91 14.30
CA ALA A 158 13.24 3.00 14.63
C ALA A 158 13.94 3.39 15.94
N ASN A 159 14.19 4.68 16.20
CA ASN A 159 14.77 5.15 17.46
C ASN A 159 13.85 4.93 18.67
N ALA A 160 12.54 4.89 18.45
CA ALA A 160 11.57 4.49 19.46
C ALA A 160 11.40 2.96 19.55
N CYS A 161 12.15 2.19 18.76
CA CYS A 161 12.08 0.74 18.61
C CYS A 161 10.73 0.23 18.04
N HIS A 162 10.02 1.07 17.30
CA HIS A 162 8.77 0.77 16.59
C HIS A 162 8.99 0.68 15.08
N LEU A 163 8.03 0.07 14.39
CA LEU A 163 7.89 0.15 12.94
C LEU A 163 6.91 1.28 12.57
N VAL A 164 7.12 1.92 11.43
CA VAL A 164 6.17 2.91 10.89
C VAL A 164 4.85 2.20 10.57
N SER A 165 3.71 2.77 10.97
CA SER A 165 2.42 2.17 10.66
C SER A 165 2.11 2.28 9.16
N ASN A 166 1.26 1.38 8.67
CA ASN A 166 0.81 1.37 7.27
C ASN A 166 0.18 2.70 6.83
N LEU A 167 -0.61 3.32 7.72
CA LEU A 167 -1.29 4.57 7.42
C LEU A 167 -0.27 5.71 7.28
N GLU A 168 0.62 5.86 8.27
CA GLU A 168 1.68 6.88 8.23
C GLU A 168 2.57 6.70 7.01
N GLN A 169 2.90 5.46 6.67
CA GLN A 169 3.68 5.14 5.49
C GLN A 169 2.93 5.51 4.20
N LYS A 170 1.64 5.21 4.08
CA LYS A 170 0.82 5.60 2.92
C LYS A 170 0.58 7.09 2.82
N THR A 171 0.64 7.83 3.93
CA THR A 171 0.43 9.28 3.91
C THR A 171 1.74 10.04 3.66
N ILE A 172 2.84 9.60 4.26
CA ILE A 172 4.13 10.33 4.27
C ILE A 172 5.07 9.79 3.20
N CYS A 173 5.17 8.47 3.06
CA CYS A 173 6.06 7.83 2.09
C CYS A 173 5.40 7.58 0.73
N ALA A 174 4.07 7.70 0.60
CA ALA A 174 3.47 7.72 -0.73
C ALA A 174 3.87 9.00 -1.46
N GLY A 175 4.04 8.87 -2.78
CA GLY A 175 4.46 9.98 -3.62
C GLY A 175 5.96 10.22 -3.69
N ILE A 176 6.81 9.39 -3.05
CA ILE A 176 8.27 9.41 -3.30
C ILE A 176 8.55 9.24 -4.78
N PHE A 177 7.85 8.31 -5.44
CA PHE A 177 7.92 8.14 -6.88
C PHE A 177 6.71 8.83 -7.53
N VAL A 178 7.00 9.77 -8.42
CA VAL A 178 6.00 10.53 -9.16
C VAL A 178 6.18 10.24 -10.65
N ALA A 179 5.17 9.65 -11.28
CA ALA A 179 5.12 9.45 -12.71
C ALA A 179 5.16 10.81 -13.42
N VAL A 180 6.01 10.91 -14.45
CA VAL A 180 6.07 12.04 -15.38
C VAL A 180 4.92 11.88 -16.38
N ALA A 181 3.71 12.10 -15.91
CA ALA A 181 2.49 12.08 -16.68
C ALA A 181 1.61 13.25 -16.25
N GLY A 182 1.18 14.07 -17.22
CA GLY A 182 0.19 15.12 -17.03
C GLY A 182 -1.23 14.56 -16.87
N PRO A 183 -2.19 15.41 -16.48
CA PRO A 183 -3.60 15.01 -16.35
C PRO A 183 -4.14 14.35 -17.63
N GLY A 184 -4.65 13.13 -17.53
CA GLY A 184 -5.21 12.36 -18.64
C GLY A 184 -4.20 11.61 -19.50
N GLU A 185 -2.89 11.83 -19.31
CA GLU A 185 -1.85 11.10 -20.01
C GLU A 185 -1.74 9.66 -19.50
N VAL A 186 -1.27 8.75 -20.35
CA VAL A 186 -1.02 7.36 -19.95
C VAL A 186 0.17 7.34 -19.01
N CYS A 187 -0.02 6.82 -17.81
CA CYS A 187 1.07 6.57 -16.89
C CYS A 187 2.00 5.48 -17.43
N PRO A 188 3.32 5.73 -17.42
CA PRO A 188 4.29 4.78 -17.92
C PRO A 188 4.38 3.54 -17.01
N GLY A 189 4.44 2.35 -17.61
CA GLY A 189 4.90 1.12 -16.95
C GLY A 189 3.86 0.26 -16.20
N ASP A 190 2.56 0.37 -16.47
CA ASP A 190 1.50 -0.36 -15.71
C ASP A 190 1.66 -0.21 -14.18
N ILE A 191 2.05 0.99 -13.75
CA ILE A 191 2.29 1.33 -12.36
C ILE A 191 1.04 1.97 -11.77
N SER A 192 0.05 1.14 -11.46
CA SER A 192 -1.15 1.56 -10.73
C SER A 192 -0.77 2.09 -9.34
N GLY A 193 -1.39 3.20 -8.92
CA GLY A 193 -1.21 3.78 -7.60
C GLY A 193 -0.03 4.74 -7.44
N MET A 194 0.82 4.89 -8.46
CA MET A 194 1.87 5.91 -8.46
C MET A 194 1.27 7.31 -8.58
N TRP A 195 1.86 8.29 -7.91
CA TRP A 195 1.40 9.68 -8.01
C TRP A 195 1.78 10.24 -9.38
N CYS A 196 0.98 11.14 -9.93
CA CYS A 196 1.24 11.77 -11.23
C CYS A 196 0.81 13.25 -11.20
N ALA A 197 1.00 13.98 -12.30
CA ALA A 197 0.70 15.41 -12.39
C ALA A 197 1.27 16.23 -11.23
N ALA A 198 2.56 16.00 -10.90
CA ALA A 198 3.25 16.61 -9.76
C ALA A 198 2.52 16.39 -8.41
N GLY A 199 2.06 15.16 -8.17
CA GLY A 199 1.35 14.77 -6.95
C GLY A 199 -0.12 15.14 -6.89
N LYS A 200 -0.67 15.79 -7.93
CA LYS A 200 -2.09 16.19 -8.00
C LYS A 200 -3.00 15.09 -8.50
N GLY A 201 -2.45 13.93 -8.88
CA GLY A 201 -3.22 12.79 -9.33
C GLY A 201 -2.56 11.46 -9.01
N VAL A 202 -3.19 10.40 -9.48
CA VAL A 202 -2.72 9.02 -9.37
C VAL A 202 -2.90 8.30 -10.70
N CYS A 203 -1.97 7.41 -10.98
CA CYS A 203 -2.04 6.45 -12.08
C CYS A 203 -3.13 5.42 -11.77
N PHE A 204 -4.27 5.58 -12.42
CA PHE A 204 -5.47 4.77 -12.18
C PHE A 204 -5.65 3.74 -13.30
N PRO A 205 -5.83 2.45 -12.98
CA PRO A 205 -5.98 1.40 -13.98
C PRO A 205 -7.37 1.47 -14.63
N GLU A 206 -7.41 1.59 -15.95
CA GLU A 206 -8.62 1.56 -16.78
C GLU A 206 -8.53 0.41 -17.80
N PRO A 207 -9.65 -0.03 -18.40
CA PRO A 207 -9.63 -1.08 -19.43
C PRO A 207 -8.74 -0.75 -20.64
N SER A 208 -8.50 0.53 -20.91
CA SER A 208 -7.66 1.03 -22.00
C SER A 208 -6.19 1.25 -21.61
N GLY A 209 -5.81 1.02 -20.35
CA GLY A 209 -4.47 1.27 -19.83
C GLY A 209 -4.50 2.03 -18.50
N THR A 210 -3.34 2.40 -17.98
CA THR A 210 -3.23 3.17 -16.73
C THR A 210 -3.10 4.64 -17.08
N SER A 211 -4.08 5.49 -16.74
CA SER A 211 -4.03 6.94 -17.02
C SER A 211 -3.87 7.76 -15.74
N CYS A 212 -3.21 8.91 -15.85
CA CYS A 212 -3.07 9.84 -14.75
C CYS A 212 -4.42 10.55 -14.51
N LYS A 213 -5.10 10.20 -13.43
CA LYS A 213 -6.33 10.86 -12.99
C LYS A 213 -6.03 11.83 -11.87
N LEU A 214 -6.48 13.06 -12.01
CA LEU A 214 -6.41 14.04 -10.93
C LEU A 214 -7.26 13.59 -9.74
N TRP A 215 -6.79 13.91 -8.54
CA TRP A 215 -7.58 13.73 -7.33
C TRP A 215 -8.83 14.60 -7.40
N SER A 216 -9.97 13.98 -7.10
CA SER A 216 -11.24 14.68 -6.97
C SER A 216 -11.36 15.29 -5.59
N GLY A 217 -11.67 16.58 -5.54
CA GLY A 217 -11.90 17.31 -4.30
C GLY A 217 -13.29 17.06 -3.71
N ASP A 218 -13.58 17.76 -2.61
CA ASP A 218 -14.86 17.67 -1.91
C ASP A 218 -16.05 18.04 -2.82
N GLN A 219 -17.13 17.28 -2.69
CA GLN A 219 -18.37 17.32 -3.46
C GLN A 219 -18.21 17.08 -4.98
N VAL A 220 -17.06 16.60 -5.44
CA VAL A 220 -16.85 16.25 -6.85
C VAL A 220 -17.30 14.80 -7.10
N ALA A 221 -18.00 14.55 -8.21
CA ALA A 221 -18.45 13.20 -8.54
C ALA A 221 -17.28 12.21 -8.67
N CYS A 222 -17.37 11.05 -7.99
CA CYS A 222 -16.31 10.03 -8.03
C CYS A 222 -16.10 9.43 -9.42
N SER A 223 -17.10 9.55 -10.30
CA SER A 223 -16.96 9.14 -11.70
C SER A 223 -15.92 9.95 -12.46
N ASN A 224 -15.55 11.13 -11.96
CA ASN A 224 -14.56 12.00 -12.59
C ASN A 224 -13.12 11.63 -12.22
N GLY A 225 -12.94 10.83 -11.16
CA GLY A 225 -11.63 10.38 -10.72
C GLY A 225 -11.63 9.89 -9.28
N PRO A 226 -10.49 9.34 -8.83
CA PRO A 226 -10.33 8.92 -7.45
C PRO A 226 -10.38 10.14 -6.52
N CYS A 227 -10.99 9.98 -5.34
CA CYS A 227 -11.03 11.02 -4.32
C CYS A 227 -9.64 11.28 -3.76
N SER A 228 -9.37 12.52 -3.33
CA SER A 228 -8.13 12.84 -2.63
C SER A 228 -7.96 11.94 -1.37
N PRO A 229 -6.72 11.72 -0.88
CA PRO A 229 -6.45 10.74 0.18
C PRO A 229 -7.26 10.86 1.48
N GLU A 230 -7.80 12.04 1.78
CA GLU A 230 -8.59 12.33 2.98
C GLU A 230 -10.11 12.23 2.75
N LEU A 231 -10.55 11.95 1.51
CA LEU A 231 -11.95 11.89 1.11
C LEU A 231 -12.34 10.47 0.70
N LEU A 232 -13.63 10.15 0.88
CA LEU A 232 -14.22 8.89 0.49
C LEU A 232 -15.24 9.12 -0.61
N CYS A 233 -15.41 8.12 -1.49
CA CYS A 233 -16.51 8.16 -2.43
C CYS A 233 -17.82 7.79 -1.73
N ILE A 234 -18.60 8.80 -1.35
CA ILE A 234 -19.87 8.66 -0.66
C ILE A 234 -21.00 8.48 -1.69
N THR A 235 -21.64 7.32 -1.65
CA THR A 235 -22.83 7.02 -2.46
C THR A 235 -24.10 7.55 -1.78
N SER A 236 -25.08 8.00 -2.57
CA SER A 236 -26.41 8.37 -2.08
C SER A 236 -27.36 7.18 -2.19
N SER A 237 -28.39 7.15 -1.34
CA SER A 237 -29.48 6.15 -1.43
C SER A 237 -30.39 6.41 -2.62
N ASP A 238 -30.42 7.64 -3.13
CA ASP A 238 -31.12 7.97 -4.36
C ASP A 238 -30.22 7.66 -5.57
N SER A 239 -30.64 6.68 -6.36
CA SER A 239 -29.99 6.29 -7.62
C SER A 239 -29.80 7.44 -8.63
N GLN A 240 -30.53 8.55 -8.48
CA GLN A 240 -30.39 9.74 -9.32
C GLN A 240 -29.31 10.71 -8.83
N THR A 241 -28.85 10.56 -7.58
CA THR A 241 -27.79 11.39 -7.02
C THR A 241 -26.44 10.72 -7.27
N PRO A 242 -25.51 11.37 -8.00
CA PRO A 242 -24.20 10.80 -8.25
C PRO A 242 -23.40 10.64 -6.95
N SER A 243 -22.55 9.63 -6.89
CA SER A 243 -21.62 9.48 -5.77
C SER A 243 -20.55 10.57 -5.84
N VAL A 244 -20.23 11.18 -4.71
CA VAL A 244 -19.29 12.30 -4.62
C VAL A 244 -18.19 12.01 -3.62
N CYS A 245 -17.03 12.59 -3.86
CA CYS A 245 -15.94 12.61 -2.90
C CYS A 245 -16.30 13.55 -1.76
N ASP A 246 -16.33 13.04 -0.54
CA ASP A 246 -16.73 13.81 0.65
C ASP A 246 -15.94 13.28 1.86
N ALA A 247 -15.88 14.07 2.92
CA ALA A 247 -15.30 13.64 4.18
C ALA A 247 -16.10 12.43 4.74
N PRO A 248 -15.45 11.55 5.52
CA PRO A 248 -16.16 10.53 6.28
C PRO A 248 -17.23 11.16 7.18
N ARG A 249 -18.39 10.52 7.27
CA ARG A 249 -19.56 10.99 8.02
C ARG A 249 -19.37 10.85 9.53
N GLU A 250 -19.68 11.89 10.26
CA GLU A 250 -19.59 11.96 11.71
C GLU A 250 -20.81 11.34 12.41
N THR A 251 -20.79 11.29 13.74
CA THR A 251 -21.89 10.72 14.52
C THR A 251 -23.21 11.46 14.26
N ASN A 252 -24.30 10.71 14.07
CA ASN A 252 -25.64 11.17 13.70
C ASN A 252 -25.81 11.71 12.27
N GLU A 253 -24.79 11.61 11.42
CA GLU A 253 -24.91 12.00 10.01
C GLU A 253 -25.48 10.87 9.13
N PRO A 254 -26.16 11.20 8.02
CA PRO A 254 -26.77 10.20 7.15
C PRO A 254 -25.72 9.37 6.40
N CYS A 255 -25.99 8.07 6.27
CA CYS A 255 -25.12 7.11 5.58
C CYS A 255 -25.94 6.05 4.85
N VAL A 256 -25.30 5.34 3.93
CA VAL A 256 -25.89 4.17 3.23
C VAL A 256 -25.01 2.93 3.29
N ALA A 257 -23.73 3.10 3.61
CA ALA A 257 -22.76 2.04 3.81
C ALA A 257 -21.85 2.38 5.00
N ASP A 258 -21.31 1.36 5.65
CA ASP A 258 -20.47 1.54 6.84
C ASP A 258 -19.17 2.30 6.52
N VAL A 259 -18.60 2.07 5.33
CA VAL A 259 -17.41 2.78 4.84
C VAL A 259 -17.64 4.29 4.68
N HIS A 260 -18.88 4.78 4.73
CA HIS A 260 -19.15 6.21 4.68
C HIS A 260 -18.88 6.91 6.00
N CYS A 261 -18.87 6.18 7.13
CA CYS A 261 -18.71 6.78 8.44
C CYS A 261 -17.22 6.94 8.80
N ALA A 262 -16.93 7.91 9.66
CA ALA A 262 -15.61 8.10 10.24
C ALA A 262 -15.14 6.84 11.01
N SER A 263 -13.84 6.72 11.20
CA SER A 263 -13.23 5.58 11.88
C SER A 263 -13.88 5.31 13.25
N GLY A 264 -14.30 4.06 13.48
CA GLY A 264 -14.97 3.63 14.71
C GLY A 264 -16.50 3.78 14.73
N LEU A 265 -17.10 4.36 13.67
CA LEU A 265 -18.54 4.45 13.48
C LEU A 265 -19.03 3.42 12.45
N ALA A 266 -20.33 3.11 12.50
CA ALA A 266 -21.00 2.26 11.54
C ALA A 266 -22.40 2.79 11.20
N CYS A 267 -22.93 2.37 10.07
CA CYS A 267 -24.16 2.92 9.52
C CYS A 267 -25.40 2.15 10.01
N PHE A 268 -26.13 2.64 11.02
CA PHE A 268 -27.37 2.02 11.52
C PHE A 268 -28.59 2.83 11.13
N ASP A 269 -29.58 2.18 10.53
CA ASP A 269 -30.83 2.82 10.10
C ASP A 269 -30.59 4.11 9.28
N ASN A 270 -29.57 4.07 8.41
CA ASN A 270 -29.08 5.18 7.58
C ASN A 270 -28.45 6.34 8.35
N VAL A 271 -27.93 6.11 9.56
CA VAL A 271 -27.25 7.11 10.37
C VAL A 271 -25.95 6.53 10.94
N CYS A 272 -24.86 7.31 10.90
CA CYS A 272 -23.60 6.91 11.52
C CYS A 272 -23.72 6.94 13.04
N GLN A 273 -23.53 5.79 13.69
CA GLN A 273 -23.56 5.65 15.14
C GLN A 273 -22.34 4.85 15.60
N PRO A 274 -21.99 4.88 16.90
CA PRO A 274 -20.97 3.98 17.43
C PRO A 274 -21.30 2.53 17.06
N GLY A 275 -20.29 1.77 16.62
CA GLY A 275 -20.48 0.36 16.29
C GLY A 275 -20.96 -0.47 17.49
N LEU A 276 -21.53 -1.64 17.20
CA LEU A 276 -22.09 -2.54 18.21
C LEU A 276 -21.01 -3.01 19.19
N ASN A 277 -21.40 -3.10 20.47
CA ASN A 277 -20.55 -3.63 21.54
C ASN A 277 -20.35 -5.15 21.41
N GLN A 278 -19.34 -5.66 22.12
CA GLN A 278 -19.08 -7.09 22.21
C GLN A 278 -20.30 -7.87 22.70
N GLY A 279 -20.55 -9.04 22.10
CA GLY A 279 -21.65 -9.95 22.43
C GLY A 279 -23.01 -9.56 21.83
N VAL A 280 -23.11 -8.41 21.17
CA VAL A 280 -24.33 -7.99 20.48
C VAL A 280 -24.42 -8.68 19.11
N SER A 281 -25.60 -9.17 18.75
CA SER A 281 -25.82 -9.83 17.46
C SER A 281 -25.51 -8.91 16.28
N CYS A 282 -24.84 -9.44 15.27
CA CYS A 282 -24.36 -8.72 14.10
C CYS A 282 -24.59 -9.55 12.82
N LYS A 283 -24.52 -8.87 11.68
CA LYS A 283 -24.57 -9.51 10.34
C LYS A 283 -23.39 -9.14 9.43
N SER A 284 -22.53 -8.24 9.89
CA SER A 284 -21.41 -7.69 9.14
C SER A 284 -20.36 -7.18 10.11
N SER A 285 -19.08 -7.46 9.84
CA SER A 285 -17.96 -6.98 10.66
C SER A 285 -17.91 -5.46 10.73
N PHE A 286 -18.41 -4.76 9.72
CA PHE A 286 -18.44 -3.30 9.68
C PHE A 286 -19.49 -2.69 10.62
N LYS A 287 -20.40 -3.48 11.18
CA LYS A 287 -21.35 -3.01 12.22
C LYS A 287 -20.77 -3.05 13.62
N CYS A 288 -19.68 -3.78 13.84
CA CYS A 288 -19.11 -3.88 15.17
C CYS A 288 -18.27 -2.63 15.48
N GLY A 289 -18.16 -2.27 16.77
CA GLY A 289 -17.33 -1.16 17.22
C GLY A 289 -15.85 -1.33 16.86
N SER A 290 -15.07 -0.26 17.04
CA SER A 290 -13.61 -0.32 16.84
C SER A 290 -12.98 -1.50 17.60
N GLY A 291 -12.08 -2.24 16.95
CA GLY A 291 -11.45 -3.44 17.52
C GLY A 291 -12.33 -4.72 17.52
N LEU A 292 -13.58 -4.64 17.07
CA LEU A 292 -14.50 -5.78 16.99
C LEU A 292 -14.74 -6.22 15.54
N THR A 293 -15.22 -7.44 15.39
CA THR A 293 -15.64 -8.05 14.12
C THR A 293 -16.88 -8.91 14.35
N CYS A 294 -17.61 -9.24 13.28
CA CYS A 294 -18.75 -10.12 13.38
C CYS A 294 -18.29 -11.56 13.26
N ASP A 295 -18.42 -12.34 14.34
CA ASP A 295 -18.11 -13.76 14.31
C ASP A 295 -19.13 -14.49 13.41
N PRO A 296 -18.70 -15.17 12.34
CA PRO A 296 -19.60 -15.84 11.41
C PRO A 296 -20.20 -17.15 11.97
N ALA A 297 -19.64 -17.71 13.04
CA ALA A 297 -20.18 -18.89 13.71
C ALA A 297 -21.30 -18.51 14.69
N ASP A 298 -21.08 -17.47 15.48
CA ASP A 298 -22.01 -17.06 16.55
C ASP A 298 -22.92 -15.87 16.17
N GLU A 299 -22.66 -15.21 15.04
CA GLU A 299 -23.35 -13.99 14.59
C GLU A 299 -23.41 -12.89 15.66
N VAL A 300 -22.32 -12.73 16.42
CA VAL A 300 -22.16 -11.69 17.45
C VAL A 300 -20.87 -10.91 17.25
N CYS A 301 -20.87 -9.65 17.66
CA CYS A 301 -19.65 -8.85 17.67
C CYS A 301 -18.68 -9.44 18.69
N ALA A 302 -17.59 -9.99 18.19
CA ALA A 302 -16.50 -10.53 18.98
C ALA A 302 -15.26 -9.64 18.82
N PRO A 303 -14.32 -9.67 19.77
CA PRO A 303 -12.99 -9.12 19.55
C PRO A 303 -12.43 -9.67 18.25
N ARG A 304 -11.75 -8.81 17.50
CA ARG A 304 -10.95 -9.28 16.38
C ARG A 304 -9.92 -10.29 16.87
N LEU A 305 -9.65 -11.24 16.01
CA LEU A 305 -8.74 -12.35 16.21
C LEU A 305 -7.31 -11.85 16.06
N GLY A 306 -6.53 -12.06 17.11
CA GLY A 306 -5.11 -11.75 17.09
C GLY A 306 -4.30 -12.70 16.20
N LEU A 307 -2.98 -12.50 16.20
CA LEU A 307 -2.03 -13.34 15.48
C LEU A 307 -2.22 -14.84 15.78
N ASP A 308 -2.07 -15.66 14.75
CA ASP A 308 -2.20 -17.11 14.69
C ASP A 308 -3.58 -17.70 15.06
N ALA A 309 -4.57 -16.86 15.39
CA ALA A 309 -5.93 -17.31 15.66
C ALA A 309 -6.62 -17.80 14.38
N ALA A 310 -7.31 -18.94 14.48
CA ALA A 310 -8.04 -19.52 13.36
C ALA A 310 -9.12 -18.56 12.85
N CYS A 311 -9.08 -18.24 11.58
CA CYS A 311 -10.00 -17.32 10.93
C CYS A 311 -10.62 -17.97 9.68
N VAL A 312 -11.66 -17.32 9.16
CA VAL A 312 -12.34 -17.65 7.90
C VAL A 312 -12.48 -16.42 7.00
N SER A 313 -12.23 -15.21 7.51
CA SER A 313 -12.15 -14.00 6.69
C SER A 313 -11.09 -13.01 7.20
N PRO A 314 -10.52 -12.15 6.32
CA PRO A 314 -9.57 -11.11 6.74
C PRO A 314 -10.18 -10.11 7.73
N THR A 315 -11.49 -9.87 7.66
CA THR A 315 -12.16 -8.92 8.56
C THR A 315 -12.26 -9.43 10.00
N GLN A 316 -12.06 -10.73 10.23
CA GLN A 316 -12.01 -11.26 11.58
C GLN A 316 -10.72 -10.92 12.30
N CYS A 317 -9.65 -10.64 11.58
CA CYS A 317 -8.36 -10.39 12.17
C CYS A 317 -8.26 -8.97 12.73
N GLU A 318 -7.40 -8.80 13.74
CA GLU A 318 -7.04 -7.47 14.22
C GLU A 318 -6.50 -6.65 13.06
N SER A 319 -6.66 -5.34 13.13
CA SER A 319 -6.19 -4.45 12.08
C SER A 319 -4.71 -4.76 11.80
N GLY A 320 -4.31 -4.78 10.53
CA GLY A 320 -2.95 -5.19 10.17
C GLY A 320 -2.65 -6.65 10.02
N LEU A 321 -3.61 -7.49 10.39
CA LEU A 321 -3.57 -8.90 10.17
C LEU A 321 -4.52 -9.23 9.01
N SER A 322 -4.10 -10.10 8.11
CA SER A 322 -4.97 -10.76 7.13
C SER A 322 -5.11 -12.23 7.47
N CYS A 323 -6.25 -12.78 7.07
CA CYS A 323 -6.52 -14.19 7.20
C CYS A 323 -5.85 -14.95 6.05
N TYR A 324 -4.81 -15.74 6.33
CA TYR A 324 -4.04 -16.48 5.32
C TYR A 324 -3.99 -17.98 5.60
N GLY A 325 -3.89 -18.79 4.54
CA GLY A 325 -3.80 -20.25 4.61
C GLY A 325 -4.50 -20.95 3.45
N VAL A 326 -4.10 -22.20 3.17
CA VAL A 326 -4.82 -23.10 2.24
C VAL A 326 -5.98 -23.79 2.96
N GLN A 327 -6.97 -24.25 2.18
CA GLN A 327 -8.34 -24.73 2.50
C GLN A 327 -8.61 -25.58 3.76
N ILE A 328 -7.61 -25.90 4.59
CA ILE A 328 -7.71 -26.78 5.77
C ILE A 328 -7.51 -26.03 7.10
N GLY A 329 -7.31 -24.72 7.07
CA GLY A 329 -7.28 -23.83 8.23
C GLY A 329 -6.59 -22.52 7.89
N GLN A 330 -7.33 -21.41 7.91
CA GLN A 330 -6.76 -20.08 7.78
C GLN A 330 -6.46 -19.54 9.17
N VAL A 331 -5.40 -18.77 9.30
CA VAL A 331 -5.03 -18.10 10.56
C VAL A 331 -4.82 -16.63 10.30
N CYS A 332 -5.16 -15.82 11.31
CA CYS A 332 -4.87 -14.40 11.30
C CYS A 332 -3.37 -14.23 11.44
N GLY A 333 -2.76 -13.42 10.60
CA GLY A 333 -1.46 -12.89 10.95
C GLY A 333 -1.12 -11.73 10.07
N PRO A 334 0.09 -11.17 10.14
CA PRO A 334 0.42 -9.90 9.52
C PRO A 334 0.05 -9.95 8.05
N GLY A 335 -0.99 -9.18 7.74
CA GLY A 335 -1.38 -8.87 6.39
C GLY A 335 -1.48 -7.38 6.41
N GLU A 336 -0.32 -6.76 6.20
CA GLU A 336 -0.05 -5.33 6.17
C GLU A 336 -0.79 -4.50 7.27
N PRO A 337 -0.04 -3.85 8.21
CA PRO A 337 -0.33 -3.50 9.63
C PRO A 337 -1.54 -2.60 9.99
N GLY A 338 -1.95 -2.63 11.29
CA GLY A 338 -3.03 -1.81 11.86
C GLY A 338 -3.69 -1.99 13.27
N ASP A 339 -3.39 -2.94 14.18
CA ASP A 339 -3.71 -3.15 15.64
C ASP A 339 -4.96 -2.58 16.41
N GLY A 340 -5.23 -3.14 17.61
CA GLY A 340 -5.87 -2.40 18.72
C GLY A 340 -6.40 -3.20 19.95
N LYS A 341 -5.61 -3.33 21.04
CA LYS A 341 -6.07 -3.74 22.40
C LYS A 341 -5.24 -3.09 23.51
N ASP A 342 -5.85 -2.89 24.70
CA ASP A 342 -5.36 -2.10 25.85
C ASP A 342 -3.99 -2.52 26.45
N ASP A 343 -3.06 -1.57 26.47
CA ASP A 343 -1.61 -1.69 26.72
C ASP A 343 -1.17 -2.03 28.16
N SER A 344 -2.05 -1.93 29.16
CA SER A 344 -1.60 -1.85 30.57
C SER A 344 -1.31 -3.19 31.25
N SER A 345 -1.64 -4.32 30.60
CA SER A 345 -1.45 -5.67 31.16
C SER A 345 -0.62 -6.60 30.26
N LEU A 346 -0.15 -6.08 29.13
CA LEU A 346 0.65 -6.86 28.20
C LEU A 346 2.09 -6.97 28.71
N PRO A 347 2.76 -8.12 28.48
CA PRO A 347 4.12 -8.30 28.91
C PRO A 347 5.04 -7.25 28.26
N THR A 348 5.90 -6.69 29.10
CA THR A 348 6.87 -5.64 28.78
C THR A 348 8.13 -6.27 28.18
N LEU A 349 9.11 -5.44 27.81
CA LEU A 349 10.34 -5.89 27.15
C LEU A 349 11.03 -7.07 27.88
N PHE A 350 11.27 -8.16 27.15
CA PHE A 350 11.82 -9.45 27.58
C PHE A 350 10.99 -10.28 28.55
N GLU A 351 9.78 -9.84 28.90
CA GLU A 351 8.86 -10.66 29.68
C GLU A 351 8.34 -11.85 28.86
N PRO A 352 8.03 -12.97 29.52
CA PRO A 352 7.48 -14.12 28.84
C PRO A 352 6.13 -13.77 28.22
N CYS A 353 5.95 -14.10 26.95
CA CYS A 353 4.71 -13.92 26.23
C CYS A 353 4.26 -15.23 25.63
N THR A 354 2.95 -15.32 25.43
CA THR A 354 2.33 -16.38 24.64
C THR A 354 2.08 -15.85 23.24
N ASP A 355 1.41 -14.69 23.13
CA ASP A 355 1.00 -14.15 21.82
C ASP A 355 1.14 -12.62 21.67
N LEU A 356 0.93 -11.83 22.75
CA LEU A 356 0.91 -10.37 22.70
C LEU A 356 1.91 -9.74 23.67
N CYS A 357 2.36 -8.52 23.34
CA CYS A 357 3.27 -7.69 24.12
C CYS A 357 2.79 -6.23 24.05
N GLN A 358 3.30 -5.34 24.91
CA GLN A 358 2.96 -3.91 24.84
C GLN A 358 3.27 -3.30 23.46
N LEU A 359 2.56 -2.23 23.11
CA LEU A 359 2.75 -1.49 21.87
C LEU A 359 4.24 -1.25 21.58
N GLY A 360 4.70 -1.63 20.38
CA GLY A 360 6.12 -1.59 20.02
C GLY A 360 6.91 -2.85 20.26
N LEU A 361 6.29 -3.87 20.87
CA LEU A 361 6.88 -5.16 21.12
C LEU A 361 6.05 -6.27 20.47
N ARG A 362 6.73 -7.28 19.93
CA ARG A 362 6.15 -8.49 19.35
C ARG A 362 6.64 -9.72 20.11
N CYS A 363 5.76 -10.69 20.28
CA CYS A 363 6.12 -11.94 20.92
C CYS A 363 6.97 -12.80 19.98
N GLN A 364 8.25 -13.02 20.33
CA GLN A 364 9.09 -13.98 19.62
C GLN A 364 8.77 -15.39 20.13
N ILE A 365 8.08 -16.18 19.31
CA ILE A 365 7.71 -17.56 19.62
C ILE A 365 8.97 -18.43 19.67
N GLY A 366 9.29 -18.97 20.84
CA GLY A 366 10.42 -19.87 21.10
C GLY A 366 9.97 -21.10 21.92
N PRO A 367 10.90 -21.96 22.39
CA PRO A 367 10.55 -23.07 23.28
C PRO A 367 9.89 -22.52 24.55
N ILE A 368 8.58 -22.76 24.66
CA ILE A 368 7.59 -22.10 25.53
C ILE A 368 8.12 -21.81 26.95
N PRO A 369 7.89 -20.58 27.49
CA PRO A 369 7.19 -19.44 26.88
C PRO A 369 8.08 -18.56 25.97
N GLY A 370 7.47 -17.89 24.98
CA GLY A 370 8.12 -16.89 24.11
C GLY A 370 8.54 -15.64 24.88
N ARG A 371 9.13 -14.64 24.22
CA ARG A 371 9.55 -13.37 24.86
C ARG A 371 9.16 -12.14 24.06
N CYS A 372 8.74 -11.09 24.76
CA CYS A 372 8.47 -9.80 24.15
C CYS A 372 9.76 -9.12 23.72
N ILE A 373 9.86 -8.82 22.43
CA ILE A 373 11.00 -8.13 21.83
C ILE A 373 10.48 -6.96 20.98
N PRO A 374 11.26 -5.92 20.70
CA PRO A 374 10.74 -4.81 19.89
C PRO A 374 10.31 -5.27 18.50
N ASP A 375 9.25 -4.66 17.96
CA ASP A 375 8.66 -5.02 16.66
C ASP A 375 9.69 -4.96 15.54
N LEU A 376 10.55 -3.94 15.62
CA LEU A 376 11.71 -3.77 14.77
C LEU A 376 12.62 -5.01 14.79
N CYS A 377 12.88 -5.56 15.97
CA CYS A 377 13.72 -6.75 16.13
C CYS A 377 13.04 -8.00 15.60
N ASN A 378 11.71 -8.08 15.68
CA ASN A 378 10.98 -9.21 15.15
C ASN A 378 10.89 -9.20 13.61
N ALA A 379 10.68 -8.04 12.99
CA ALA A 379 10.79 -7.92 11.53
C ALA A 379 12.16 -8.40 11.01
N LEU A 380 13.15 -8.34 11.90
CA LEU A 380 14.51 -8.75 11.68
C LEU A 380 14.86 -10.10 12.27
N ALA A 381 13.91 -10.87 12.82
CA ALA A 381 14.18 -12.22 13.30
C ALA A 381 14.22 -13.21 12.12
N PRO A 382 15.02 -14.29 12.18
CA PRO A 382 14.98 -15.30 11.14
C PRO A 382 13.58 -15.93 11.13
N PRO A 383 13.08 -16.39 9.97
CA PRO A 383 11.83 -17.12 9.93
C PRO A 383 11.91 -18.34 10.87
N PRO A 384 10.82 -18.69 11.57
CA PRO A 384 10.82 -19.87 12.43
C PRO A 384 11.19 -21.11 11.61
N THR A 385 12.18 -21.86 12.09
CA THR A 385 12.67 -23.11 11.46
C THR A 385 11.76 -24.29 11.71
#